data_AF-A0A258RYH8-F1
#
_entry.id   AF-A0A258RYH8-F1
#
_cell.length_a   1.000
_cell.length_b   1.000
_cell.length_c   1.000
_cell.angle_alpha   90.00
_cell.angle_beta   90.00
_cell.angle_gamma   90.00
#
_symmetry.space_group_name_H-M   'P 1'
#
loop_
_entity.id
_entity.type
_entity.pdbx_description
1 polymer ?
#
loop_
_entity_poly.entity_id
_entity_poly.type
_entity_poly.pdbx_seq_one_letter_code
_entity_poly.pdbx_strand_id
1 'polypeptide(L)'
;MAFSDLPTRLATILSAEEAPAVDWPAVDRLCDELDRDLEASGDDIPEIVAHFLSDSDIRARDASYGEAQRDAIRTYLATGDYFDGVAVPWWGCLALVVGVVGGLIAWALA
;
A
#
# COMPACT_ATOMS: atom_id res chain seq x y z
N MET A 1 -18.81 2.17 -4.96
CA MET A 1 -18.80 1.35 -3.74
C MET A 1 -18.19 2.20 -2.63
N ALA A 2 -18.57 2.07 -1.35
CA ALA A 2 -17.96 2.91 -0.31
C ALA A 2 -16.58 2.34 0.08
N PHE A 3 -15.56 3.19 0.20
CA PHE A 3 -14.20 2.85 0.62
C PHE A 3 -14.13 1.99 1.91
N SER A 4 -15.20 2.04 2.72
CA SER A 4 -15.39 1.21 3.91
C SER A 4 -15.36 -0.32 3.66
N ASP A 5 -15.54 -0.79 2.42
CA ASP A 5 -15.52 -2.22 2.10
C ASP A 5 -14.18 -2.72 1.53
N LEU A 6 -13.26 -1.82 1.16
CA LEU A 6 -11.95 -2.19 0.64
C LEU A 6 -11.15 -3.07 1.62
N PRO A 7 -11.04 -2.73 2.93
CA PRO A 7 -10.31 -3.56 3.88
C PRO A 7 -10.90 -4.98 4.02
N THR A 8 -12.23 -5.11 4.00
CA THR A 8 -12.93 -6.40 4.09
C THR A 8 -12.63 -7.28 2.87
N ARG A 9 -12.65 -6.69 1.67
CA ARG A 9 -12.40 -7.43 0.44
C ARG A 9 -10.93 -7.83 0.31
N LEU A 10 -10.00 -6.95 0.66
CA LEU A 10 -8.57 -7.29 0.74
C LEU A 10 -8.30 -8.40 1.75
N ALA A 11 -8.91 -8.35 2.93
CA ALA A 11 -8.78 -9.43 3.93
C ALA A 11 -9.36 -10.76 3.41
N THR A 12 -10.43 -10.71 2.62
CA THR A 12 -11.02 -11.90 1.99
C THR A 12 -10.07 -12.54 0.97
N ILE A 13 -9.47 -11.73 0.10
CA ILE A 13 -8.46 -12.19 -0.88
C ILE A 13 -7.25 -12.78 -0.15
N LEU A 14 -6.75 -12.07 0.86
CA LEU A 14 -5.61 -12.51 1.68
C LEU A 14 -5.89 -13.86 2.35
N SER A 15 -7.08 -14.03 2.93
CA SER A 15 -7.47 -15.30 3.55
C SER A 15 -7.56 -16.45 2.54
N ALA A 16 -7.98 -16.18 1.30
CA ALA A 16 -8.00 -17.17 0.23
C ALA A 16 -6.58 -17.58 -0.21
N GLU A 17 -5.65 -16.63 -0.29
CA GLU A 17 -4.23 -16.90 -0.59
C GLU A 17 -3.48 -17.63 0.53
N GLU A 18 -3.89 -17.45 1.78
CA GLU A 18 -3.26 -18.10 2.94
C GLU A 18 -3.84 -19.48 3.26
N ALA A 19 -4.83 -19.93 2.47
CA ALA A 19 -5.43 -21.24 2.65
C ALA A 19 -4.40 -22.37 2.40
N PRO A 20 -4.49 -23.51 3.11
CA PRO A 20 -3.56 -24.64 2.93
C PRO A 20 -3.49 -25.19 1.49
N ALA A 21 -4.57 -25.01 0.73
CA ALA A 21 -4.64 -25.29 -0.69
C ALA A 21 -5.27 -24.09 -1.39
N VAL A 22 -4.43 -23.25 -1.99
CA VAL A 22 -4.86 -22.00 -2.63
C VAL A 22 -5.54 -22.29 -3.96
N ASP A 23 -6.77 -21.81 -4.12
CA ASP A 23 -7.50 -21.79 -5.39
C ASP A 23 -7.16 -20.49 -6.13
N TRP A 24 -6.05 -20.48 -6.86
CA TRP A 24 -5.57 -19.30 -7.58
C TRP A 24 -6.60 -18.74 -8.58
N PRO A 25 -7.34 -19.53 -9.37
CA PRO A 25 -8.45 -19.02 -10.18
C PRO A 25 -9.55 -18.31 -9.39
N ALA A 26 -9.80 -18.68 -8.14
CA ALA A 26 -10.75 -17.97 -7.27
C ALA A 26 -10.14 -16.66 -6.75
N VAL A 27 -8.87 -16.68 -6.33
CA VAL A 27 -8.12 -15.48 -5.92
C VAL A 27 -8.10 -14.44 -7.04
N ASP A 28 -7.74 -14.87 -8.26
CA ASP A 28 -7.68 -14.03 -9.45
C ASP A 28 -9.02 -13.35 -9.74
N ARG A 29 -10.12 -14.11 -9.68
CA ARG A 29 -11.47 -13.54 -9.84
C ARG A 29 -11.82 -12.51 -8.77
N LEU A 30 -11.45 -12.76 -7.51
CA LEU A 30 -11.70 -11.81 -6.42
C LEU A 30 -10.90 -10.52 -6.61
N CYS A 31 -9.65 -10.62 -7.09
CA CYS A 31 -8.84 -9.47 -7.46
C CYS A 31 -9.47 -8.68 -8.60
N ASP A 32 -9.79 -9.33 -9.72
CA ASP A 32 -10.43 -8.70 -10.88
C ASP A 32 -11.75 -8.02 -10.55
N GLU A 33 -12.57 -8.63 -9.69
CA GLU A 33 -13.83 -8.05 -9.24
C GLU A 33 -13.62 -6.80 -8.40
N LEU A 34 -12.63 -6.80 -7.51
CA LEU A 34 -12.32 -5.64 -6.69
C LEU A 34 -11.71 -4.52 -7.53
N ASP A 35 -10.78 -4.85 -8.43
CA ASP A 35 -10.11 -3.88 -9.30
C ASP A 35 -11.12 -3.15 -10.19
N ARG A 36 -12.04 -3.88 -10.85
CA ARG A 36 -13.13 -3.28 -11.64
C ARG A 36 -14.05 -2.37 -10.81
N ASP A 37 -14.34 -2.73 -9.57
CA ASP A 37 -15.19 -1.91 -8.70
C ASP A 37 -14.49 -0.61 -8.26
N LEU A 38 -13.17 -0.65 -8.09
CA LEU A 38 -12.33 0.51 -7.76
C LEU A 38 -12.16 1.43 -8.97
N GLU A 39 -11.91 0.87 -10.16
CA GLU A 39 -11.91 1.64 -11.41
C GLU A 39 -13.24 2.35 -11.63
N ALA A 40 -14.36 1.67 -11.36
CA ALA A 40 -15.69 2.24 -11.50
C ALA A 40 -16.02 3.32 -10.45
N SER A 41 -15.41 3.27 -9.26
CA SER A 41 -15.57 4.33 -8.26
C SER A 41 -14.71 5.56 -8.56
N GLY A 42 -13.58 5.36 -9.25
CA GLY A 42 -12.62 6.43 -9.55
C GLY A 42 -11.86 6.92 -8.32
N ASP A 43 -11.83 6.12 -7.25
CA ASP A 43 -11.08 6.42 -6.05
C ASP A 43 -9.59 6.12 -6.26
N ASP A 44 -8.72 7.01 -5.79
CA ASP A 44 -7.28 6.74 -5.78
C ASP A 44 -6.97 5.65 -4.73
N ILE A 45 -6.25 4.62 -5.16
CA ILE A 45 -5.78 3.54 -4.30
C ILE A 45 -4.26 3.58 -4.12
N PRO A 46 -3.74 3.11 -2.97
CA PRO A 46 -2.30 2.95 -2.80
C PRO A 46 -1.72 1.99 -3.84
N GLU A 47 -0.51 2.28 -4.31
CA GLU A 47 0.18 1.47 -5.33
C GLU A 47 0.33 0.00 -4.91
N ILE A 48 0.55 -0.28 -3.62
CA ILE A 48 0.59 -1.66 -3.12
C ILE A 48 -0.71 -2.42 -3.37
N VAL A 49 -1.85 -1.74 -3.24
CA VAL A 49 -3.16 -2.36 -3.49
C VAL A 49 -3.30 -2.64 -4.98
N ALA A 50 -2.92 -1.70 -5.84
CA ALA A 50 -2.93 -1.89 -7.29
C ALA A 50 -2.08 -3.12 -7.71
N HIS A 51 -0.81 -3.20 -7.28
CA HIS A 51 0.06 -4.35 -7.56
C HIS A 51 -0.48 -5.65 -6.97
N PHE A 52 -1.05 -5.60 -5.76
CA PHE A 52 -1.66 -6.78 -5.16
C PHE A 52 -2.88 -7.28 -5.95
N LEU A 53 -3.66 -6.40 -6.58
CA LEU A 53 -4.77 -6.86 -7.40
C LEU A 53 -4.30 -7.38 -8.77
N SER A 54 -3.31 -6.74 -9.41
CA SER A 54 -2.86 -7.11 -10.75
C SER A 54 -1.98 -8.37 -10.80
N ASP A 55 -1.22 -8.64 -9.74
CA ASP A 55 -0.11 -9.61 -9.82
C ASP A 55 -0.45 -10.97 -9.20
N SER A 56 -1.72 -11.39 -9.24
CA SER A 56 -2.18 -12.68 -8.72
C SER A 56 -1.38 -13.86 -9.30
N ASP A 57 -1.09 -13.81 -10.61
CA ASP A 57 -0.32 -14.81 -11.35
C ASP A 57 1.16 -14.82 -10.94
N ILE A 58 1.73 -13.65 -10.65
CA ILE A 58 3.11 -13.53 -10.16
C ILE A 58 3.22 -14.08 -8.75
N ARG A 59 2.27 -13.76 -7.85
CA ARG A 59 2.25 -14.32 -6.49
C ARG A 59 2.03 -15.84 -6.49
N ALA A 60 1.34 -16.38 -7.50
CA ALA A 60 1.15 -17.82 -7.65
C ALA A 60 2.43 -18.56 -8.03
N ARG A 61 3.32 -17.92 -8.81
CA ARG A 61 4.57 -18.54 -9.31
C ARG A 61 5.81 -18.20 -8.50
N ASP A 62 5.82 -17.07 -7.81
CA ASP A 62 6.93 -16.57 -7.01
C ASP A 62 6.50 -16.41 -5.55
N ALA A 63 6.89 -17.39 -4.73
CA ALA A 63 6.53 -17.45 -3.32
C ALA A 63 7.12 -16.28 -2.51
N SER A 64 8.34 -15.84 -2.84
CA SER A 64 9.00 -14.75 -2.12
C SER A 64 8.34 -13.41 -2.43
N TYR A 65 8.00 -13.17 -3.69
CA TYR A 65 7.20 -12.01 -4.08
C TYR A 65 5.82 -12.04 -3.41
N GLY A 66 5.15 -13.19 -3.45
CA GLY A 66 3.84 -13.37 -2.82
C GLY A 66 3.86 -13.12 -1.31
N GLU A 67 4.88 -13.57 -0.60
CA GLU A 67 5.02 -13.33 0.84
C GLU A 67 5.22 -11.84 1.14
N ALA A 68 6.08 -11.16 0.40
CA ALA A 68 6.30 -9.71 0.55
C ALA A 68 5.02 -8.90 0.30
N GLN A 69 4.27 -9.25 -0.76
CA GLN A 69 2.98 -8.62 -1.07
C GLN A 69 1.94 -8.86 0.03
N ARG A 70 1.82 -10.09 0.54
CA ARG A 70 0.90 -10.40 1.66
C ARG A 70 1.27 -9.63 2.93
N ASP A 71 2.55 -9.53 3.28
CA ASP A 71 3.00 -8.75 4.43
C ASP A 71 2.71 -7.26 4.28
N ALA A 72 2.87 -6.71 3.07
CA ALA A 72 2.56 -5.32 2.78
C ALA A 72 1.06 -5.04 2.91
N ILE A 73 0.20 -5.93 2.40
CA ILE A 73 -1.26 -5.82 2.56
C ILE A 73 -1.69 -5.98 4.02
N ARG A 74 -1.13 -6.93 4.77
CA ARG A 74 -1.39 -7.05 6.21
C ARG A 74 -1.03 -5.77 6.95
N THR A 75 0.10 -5.16 6.61
CA THR A 75 0.55 -3.89 7.20
C THR A 75 -0.42 -2.75 6.86
N TYR A 76 -0.83 -2.65 5.60
CA TYR A 76 -1.82 -1.68 5.15
C TYR A 76 -3.16 -1.85 5.89
N LEU A 77 -3.67 -3.07 6.01
CA LEU A 77 -4.91 -3.38 6.74
C LEU A 77 -4.81 -3.03 8.24
N ALA A 78 -3.64 -3.22 8.85
CA ALA A 78 -3.43 -2.97 10.27
C ALA A 78 -3.29 -1.47 10.59
N THR A 79 -2.70 -0.69 9.68
CA THR A 79 -2.30 0.70 9.95
C THR A 79 -3.15 1.73 9.20
N GLY A 80 -3.83 1.32 8.13
CA GLY A 80 -4.53 2.21 7.20
C GLY A 80 -3.58 3.05 6.33
N ASP A 81 -2.27 2.83 6.45
CA ASP A 81 -1.23 3.60 5.79
C ASP A 81 -0.27 2.65 5.07
N TYR A 82 0.18 3.02 3.88
CA TYR A 82 1.23 2.28 3.18
C TYR A 82 2.35 3.22 2.80
N PHE A 83 3.54 2.91 3.29
CA PHE A 83 4.72 3.70 3.05
C PHE A 83 5.59 3.01 1.99
N ASP A 84 5.57 3.54 0.77
CA ASP A 84 6.33 3.06 -0.40
C ASP A 84 7.85 3.38 -0.30
N GLY A 85 8.42 3.32 0.90
CA GLY A 85 9.87 3.41 1.08
C GLY A 85 10.52 4.76 0.75
N VAL A 86 9.82 5.81 0.34
CA VAL A 86 10.41 7.16 0.34
C VAL A 86 10.40 7.70 1.75
N ALA A 87 11.32 7.17 2.57
CA ALA A 87 11.68 7.79 3.84
C ALA A 87 12.12 9.21 3.50
N VAL A 88 11.25 10.21 3.70
CA VAL A 88 11.68 11.60 3.67
C VAL A 88 12.80 11.66 4.70
N PRO A 89 14.06 11.92 4.30
CA PRO A 89 15.15 11.90 5.25
C PRO A 89 14.78 12.93 6.32
N TRP A 90 14.67 12.51 7.57
CA TRP A 90 14.50 13.40 8.72
C TRP A 90 15.51 14.56 8.74
N TRP A 91 16.64 14.40 8.05
CA TRP A 91 17.62 15.45 7.74
C TRP A 91 17.06 16.59 6.88
N GLY A 92 16.10 16.33 5.99
CA GLY A 92 15.41 17.34 5.19
C GLY A 92 14.55 18.26 6.03
N CYS A 93 13.82 17.73 7.02
CA CYS A 93 13.07 18.53 7.99
C CYS A 93 14.01 19.33 8.90
N LEU A 94 15.12 18.73 9.33
CA LEU A 94 16.11 19.39 10.20
C LEU A 94 16.86 20.51 9.46
N ALA A 95 17.19 20.32 8.18
CA ALA A 95 17.81 21.35 7.34
C ALA A 95 16.87 22.55 7.10
N LEU A 96 15.57 22.31 6.94
CA LEU A 96 14.57 23.37 6.78
C LEU A 96 14.42 24.17 8.08
N VAL A 97 14.39 23.51 9.24
CA VAL A 97 14.34 24.18 10.55
C VAL A 97 15.62 24.97 10.83
N VAL A 98 16.81 24.40 10.59
CA VAL A 98 18.08 25.11 10.80
C VAL A 98 18.25 26.27 9.81
N GLY A 99 17.82 26.11 8.56
CA GLY A 99 17.86 27.17 7.56
C GLY A 99 16.95 28.35 7.91
N VAL A 100 15.71 28.09 8.33
CA VAL A 100 14.76 29.13 8.73
C VAL A 100 15.19 29.80 10.03
N VAL A 101 15.55 29.03 11.05
CA VAL A 101 15.98 29.59 12.35
C VAL A 101 17.31 30.34 12.21
N GLY A 102 18.28 29.78 11.48
CA GLY A 102 19.56 30.44 11.21
C GLY A 102 19.41 31.72 10.39
N GLY A 103 18.53 31.72 9.38
CA GLY A 103 18.22 32.90 8.59
C GLY A 103 17.54 34.00 9.41
N LEU A 104 16.61 33.65 10.29
CA LEU A 104 15.93 34.60 11.18
C LEU A 104 16.90 35.20 12.22
N ILE A 105 17.82 34.41 12.77
CA ILE A 105 18.84 34.91 13.71
C ILE A 105 19.82 35.84 13.00
N ALA A 106 20.29 35.48 11.81
CA ALA A 106 21.19 36.34 11.03
C ALA A 106 20.54 37.67 10.65
N TRP A 107 19.24 37.66 10.30
CA TRP A 107 18.49 38.88 10.00
C TRP A 107 18.24 39.75 11.25
N ALA A 108 18.05 39.14 12.42
CA ALA A 108 17.85 39.88 13.67
C ALA A 108 19.15 40.49 14.24
N LEU A 109 20.33 40.02 13.81
CA LEU A 109 21.64 40.50 14.25
C LEU A 109 22.34 41.42 13.23
N ALA A 110 21.74 41.65 12.06
CA ALA A 110 22.19 42.61 11.05
C ALA A 110 21.49 43.96 11.24
#